data_AF-W6V535-F1
#
_entry.id   AF-W6V535-F1
#
_cell.length_a   1.000
_cell.length_b   1.000
_cell.length_c   1.000
_cell.angle_alpha   90.00
_cell.angle_beta   90.00
_cell.angle_gamma   90.00
#
_symmetry.space_group_name_H-M   'P 1'
#
loop_
_entity.id
_entity.type
_entity.pdbx_description
1 polymer ?
#
loop_
_entity_poly.entity_id
_entity_poly.type
_entity_poly.pdbx_seq_one_letter_code
_entity_poly.pdbx_strand_id
1 'polypeptide(L)'
;MTLRNLHRKSVNVNHRRSIILLFILLSLSGFKNRKGGDRFPNCIKSTDLSSYDVDFLVDLLTVLIKVPRPSNVYLNDCTKNIAKFLNKNSVVVDHKEELVYLSTLLAPYQPAILEDAMNDGHLLSKVGGYLRRLLTNEVFQDCPLHRFLVSSWYSQMEDLFNESKTYPPNKVLTPLSTCQKNPLLHSAFRDLLPPTFIDNLWNYSINLLLQNQFDNVFKNCWLLFNRYCHLQEDARKREQLQFLLAQICNRPHILAEFSVLMDSVFSLYSNLPSITRTEGLGIFQQIYRLAHEECSRLKSSGGCLSYSFLLLRIYQSPFLNEAVASQLLKLQKLVSEQIAEEPSLVANETIIEMLRGFFITPLLEPQVCDIFSPQIFAQILDLVTSLQIEKASIGAEQIFPSTLKAVLLACLLRCLNCQAVVEHLRTTETFLLTMETCADLGSAEWEEDPFIRRRIVECWDIFSKNAEEQQNLPEKRNLLERLRPHFSLRAPVQIDHSVCPSCGECIHSLLEDIVLSSQTVGDLDCVGD
;
A
#
# COMPACT_ATOMS: atom_id res chain seq x y z
N MET A 1 -32.28 22.11 18.07
CA MET A 1 -32.96 22.18 16.75
C MET A 1 -31.99 22.50 15.60
N THR A 2 -31.22 23.61 15.64
CA THR A 2 -30.37 24.02 14.50
C THR A 2 -29.33 22.99 14.06
N LEU A 3 -28.63 22.33 14.98
CA LEU A 3 -27.62 21.32 14.64
C LEU A 3 -28.20 20.06 14.00
N ARG A 4 -29.30 19.52 14.57
CA ARG A 4 -30.00 18.37 13.98
C ARG A 4 -30.51 18.69 12.58
N ASN A 5 -30.99 19.92 12.35
CA ASN A 5 -31.41 20.37 11.03
C ASN A 5 -30.24 20.52 10.05
N LEU A 6 -29.06 20.97 10.50
CA LEU A 6 -27.85 21.03 9.67
C LEU A 6 -27.31 19.63 9.33
N HIS A 7 -27.29 18.73 10.31
CA HIS A 7 -26.93 17.32 10.09
C HIS A 7 -27.90 16.65 9.11
N ARG A 8 -29.21 16.87 9.26
CA ARG A 8 -30.26 16.34 8.37
C ARG A 8 -30.15 16.84 6.93
N LYS A 9 -29.68 18.07 6.71
CA LYS A 9 -29.52 18.63 5.36
C LYS A 9 -28.30 18.07 4.61
N SER A 10 -27.38 17.40 5.31
CA SER A 10 -26.15 16.88 4.71
C SER A 10 -26.23 15.38 4.42
N VAL A 11 -26.02 15.01 3.17
CA VAL A 11 -25.98 13.60 2.73
C VAL A 11 -24.62 12.95 3.05
N ASN A 12 -23.55 13.76 3.11
CA ASN A 12 -22.18 13.29 3.31
C ASN A 12 -21.88 13.05 4.80
N VAL A 13 -21.50 11.81 5.16
CA VAL A 13 -21.16 11.40 6.54
C VAL A 13 -20.01 12.21 7.13
N ASN A 14 -18.98 12.54 6.34
CA ASN A 14 -17.84 13.33 6.81
C ASN A 14 -18.28 14.75 7.14
N HIS A 15 -19.11 15.36 6.29
CA HIS A 15 -19.68 16.67 6.56
C HIS A 15 -20.57 16.66 7.82
N ARG A 16 -21.42 15.63 7.97
CA ARG A 16 -22.24 15.41 9.18
C ARG A 16 -21.37 15.34 10.45
N ARG A 17 -20.26 14.59 10.41
CA ARG A 17 -19.32 14.45 11.54
C ARG A 17 -18.55 15.74 11.82
N SER A 18 -18.17 16.51 10.81
CA SER A 18 -17.53 17.83 10.99
C SER A 18 -18.46 18.84 11.66
N ILE A 19 -19.74 18.85 11.29
CA ILE A 19 -20.78 19.67 11.95
C ILE A 19 -20.87 19.33 13.44
N ILE A 20 -20.88 18.03 13.76
CA ILE A 20 -20.95 17.54 15.14
C ILE A 20 -19.66 17.89 15.90
N LEU A 21 -18.49 17.71 15.30
CA LEU A 21 -17.21 18.05 15.91
C LEU A 21 -17.15 19.53 16.26
N LEU A 22 -17.52 20.42 15.32
CA LEU A 22 -17.59 21.85 15.56
C LEU A 22 -18.52 22.17 16.74
N PHE A 23 -19.67 21.52 16.81
CA PHE A 23 -20.59 21.69 17.93
C PHE A 23 -20.01 21.23 19.27
N ILE A 24 -19.33 20.08 19.31
CA ILE A 24 -18.65 19.60 20.52
C ILE A 24 -17.58 20.60 20.94
N LEU A 25 -16.74 21.08 20.00
CA LEU A 25 -15.68 22.05 20.28
C LEU A 25 -16.23 23.39 20.80
N LEU A 26 -17.31 23.91 20.20
CA LEU A 26 -18.00 25.12 20.67
C LEU A 26 -18.66 24.92 22.05
N SER A 27 -19.18 23.71 22.31
CA SER A 27 -19.74 23.38 23.62
C SER A 27 -18.65 23.33 24.69
N LEU A 28 -17.48 22.78 24.35
CA LEU A 28 -16.31 22.71 25.23
C LEU A 28 -15.62 24.07 25.45
N SER A 29 -15.61 24.96 24.46
CA SER A 29 -15.03 26.31 24.60
C SER A 29 -15.80 27.19 25.61
N GLY A 30 -17.10 26.96 25.75
CA GLY A 30 -17.94 27.62 26.75
C GLY A 30 -17.70 27.20 28.21
N PHE A 31 -17.00 26.08 28.47
CA PHE A 31 -16.76 25.58 29.83
C PHE A 31 -15.70 26.36 30.61
N LYS A 32 -14.78 27.07 29.95
CA LYS A 32 -13.72 27.82 30.66
C LYS A 32 -14.23 29.04 31.44
N ASN A 33 -15.44 29.55 31.14
CA ASN A 33 -15.92 30.83 31.68
C ASN A 33 -17.26 30.77 32.43
N ARG A 34 -17.82 29.59 32.76
CA ARG A 34 -19.10 29.52 33.50
C ARG A 34 -19.09 28.48 34.62
N LYS A 35 -19.27 28.96 35.86
CA LYS A 35 -19.80 28.16 36.97
C LYS A 35 -21.25 27.81 36.63
N GLY A 36 -21.48 26.60 36.11
CA GLY A 36 -22.81 26.11 35.80
C GLY A 36 -22.78 25.09 34.67
N GLY A 37 -22.88 23.82 35.04
CA GLY A 37 -23.32 22.76 34.14
C GLY A 37 -24.70 23.05 33.56
N ASP A 38 -25.15 22.21 32.64
CA ASP A 38 -26.49 22.22 32.03
C ASP A 38 -26.69 23.06 30.76
N ARG A 39 -25.92 22.79 29.69
CA ARG A 39 -26.39 23.15 28.34
C ARG A 39 -26.53 21.99 27.36
N PHE A 40 -25.76 20.91 27.50
CA PHE A 40 -25.94 19.73 26.65
C PHE A 40 -27.04 18.75 27.10
N PRO A 41 -27.24 18.49 28.42
CA PRO A 41 -28.23 17.51 28.90
C PRO A 41 -29.66 17.78 28.45
N ASN A 42 -30.00 19.02 28.09
CA ASN A 42 -31.36 19.40 27.68
C ASN A 42 -31.65 19.13 26.19
N CYS A 43 -30.65 18.81 25.37
CA CYS A 43 -30.83 18.53 23.94
C CYS A 43 -31.31 17.10 23.64
N ILE A 44 -31.23 16.18 24.62
CA ILE A 44 -31.60 14.75 24.50
C ILE A 44 -32.90 14.44 25.26
N LYS A 45 -33.41 15.39 26.07
CA LYS A 45 -34.51 15.15 27.04
C LYS A 45 -35.93 15.09 26.45
N SER A 46 -36.17 15.47 25.21
CA SER A 46 -37.53 15.45 24.65
C SER A 46 -37.55 15.14 23.16
N THR A 47 -38.20 14.02 22.79
CA THR A 47 -39.15 13.83 21.66
C THR A 47 -39.26 12.36 21.29
N ASP A 48 -40.45 11.96 20.80
CA ASP A 48 -40.65 10.73 20.04
C ASP A 48 -39.65 10.63 18.88
N LEU A 49 -39.21 9.41 18.58
CA LEU A 49 -38.09 9.12 17.70
C LEU A 49 -38.47 9.13 16.21
N SER A 50 -37.66 9.81 15.40
CA SER A 50 -37.55 9.54 13.96
C SER A 50 -36.25 8.80 13.64
N SER A 51 -36.19 8.12 12.49
CA SER A 51 -34.99 7.44 11.97
C SER A 51 -33.73 8.31 12.01
N TYR A 52 -33.88 9.58 11.65
CA TYR A 52 -32.83 10.58 11.58
C TYR A 52 -32.21 10.93 12.93
N ASP A 53 -32.95 10.77 14.03
CA ASP A 53 -32.45 11.06 15.36
C ASP A 53 -31.47 9.97 15.85
N VAL A 54 -31.65 8.71 15.41
CA VAL A 54 -30.75 7.60 15.76
C VAL A 54 -29.41 7.75 15.06
N ASP A 55 -29.40 8.05 13.76
CA ASP A 55 -28.18 8.31 12.97
C ASP A 55 -27.37 9.48 13.55
N PHE A 56 -28.07 10.56 13.95
CA PHE A 56 -27.44 11.70 14.61
C PHE A 56 -26.77 11.29 15.93
N LEU A 57 -27.41 10.45 16.75
CA LEU A 57 -26.84 9.98 18.02
C LEU A 57 -25.61 9.09 17.81
N VAL A 58 -25.63 8.23 16.78
CA VAL A 58 -24.50 7.38 16.41
C VAL A 58 -23.30 8.23 15.98
N ASP A 59 -23.49 9.21 15.08
CA ASP A 59 -22.40 10.11 14.68
C ASP A 59 -21.93 10.97 15.85
N LEU A 60 -22.86 11.46 16.69
CA LEU A 60 -22.54 12.27 17.86
C LEU A 60 -21.63 11.51 18.82
N LEU A 61 -22.02 10.28 19.18
CA LEU A 61 -21.25 9.47 20.11
C LEU A 61 -19.91 9.05 19.49
N THR A 62 -19.89 8.71 18.21
CA THR A 62 -18.66 8.37 17.48
C THR A 62 -17.64 9.51 17.53
N VAL A 63 -18.07 10.75 17.21
CA VAL A 63 -17.18 11.92 17.26
C VAL A 63 -16.79 12.22 18.71
N LEU A 64 -17.73 12.15 19.65
CA LEU A 64 -17.49 12.48 21.05
C LEU A 64 -16.43 11.58 21.71
N ILE A 65 -16.44 10.27 21.42
CA ILE A 65 -15.45 9.31 21.91
C ILE A 65 -14.04 9.65 21.39
N LYS A 66 -13.93 10.18 20.16
CA LYS A 66 -12.63 10.53 19.55
C LYS A 66 -12.02 11.83 20.06
N VAL A 67 -12.81 12.74 20.63
CA VAL A 67 -12.26 14.02 21.09
C VAL A 67 -11.35 13.73 22.30
N PRO A 68 -10.07 14.16 22.31
CA PRO A 68 -9.13 13.85 23.38
C PRO A 68 -9.31 14.69 24.66
N ARG A 69 -10.25 15.64 24.67
CA ARG A 69 -10.46 16.65 25.73
C ARG A 69 -11.82 16.69 26.45
N PRO A 70 -12.86 15.86 26.20
CA PRO A 70 -14.02 15.87 27.06
C PRO A 70 -13.54 15.44 28.45
N SER A 71 -13.88 16.21 29.49
CA SER A 71 -13.77 15.69 30.84
C SER A 71 -14.54 14.36 30.86
N ASN A 72 -14.01 13.31 31.49
CA ASN A 72 -14.71 12.02 31.62
C ASN A 72 -16.17 12.20 32.10
N VAL A 73 -16.44 13.27 32.86
CA VAL A 73 -17.77 13.72 33.28
C VAL A 73 -18.70 14.03 32.09
N TYR A 74 -18.26 14.81 31.10
CA TYR A 74 -19.09 15.22 29.96
C TYR A 74 -19.50 14.03 29.08
N LEU A 75 -18.56 13.13 28.82
CA LEU A 75 -18.83 11.89 28.09
C LEU A 75 -19.76 10.96 28.88
N ASN A 76 -19.55 10.84 30.21
CA ASN A 76 -20.41 10.06 31.08
C ASN A 76 -21.85 10.61 31.16
N ASP A 77 -22.04 11.93 31.20
CA ASP A 77 -23.39 12.53 31.23
C ASP A 77 -24.13 12.34 29.90
N CYS A 78 -23.42 12.50 28.77
CA CYS A 78 -23.97 12.23 27.45
C CYS A 78 -24.37 10.75 27.31
N THR A 79 -23.48 9.82 27.65
CA THR A 79 -23.74 8.38 27.56
C THR A 79 -24.89 7.94 28.47
N LYS A 80 -24.99 8.46 29.70
CA LYS A 80 -26.15 8.22 30.60
C LYS A 80 -27.48 8.68 30.02
N ASN A 81 -27.50 9.84 29.37
CA ASN A 81 -28.73 10.36 28.77
C ASN A 81 -29.16 9.55 27.55
N ILE A 82 -28.21 9.12 26.72
CA ILE A 82 -28.49 8.23 25.58
C ILE A 82 -28.92 6.83 26.07
N ALA A 83 -28.34 6.32 27.16
CA ALA A 83 -28.75 5.06 27.78
C ALA A 83 -30.21 5.09 28.29
N LYS A 84 -30.56 6.13 29.06
CA LYS A 84 -31.95 6.36 29.50
C LYS A 84 -32.93 6.47 28.32
N PHE A 85 -32.44 6.99 27.20
CA PHE A 85 -33.21 7.12 25.98
C PHE A 85 -33.43 5.78 25.26
N LEU A 86 -32.41 4.92 25.18
CA LEU A 86 -32.54 3.57 24.61
C LEU A 86 -33.54 2.71 25.40
N ASN A 87 -33.46 2.71 26.73
CA ASN A 87 -34.35 1.92 27.58
C ASN A 87 -35.84 2.29 27.44
N LYS A 88 -36.13 3.55 27.04
CA LYS A 88 -37.52 4.01 26.83
C LYS A 88 -38.09 3.63 25.47
N ASN A 89 -37.25 3.37 24.48
CA ASN A 89 -37.64 3.26 23.07
C ASN A 89 -37.31 1.89 22.45
N SER A 90 -36.93 0.90 23.25
CA SER A 90 -36.49 -0.44 22.80
C SER A 90 -37.56 -1.26 22.04
N VAL A 91 -38.82 -0.80 22.03
CA VAL A 91 -39.98 -1.58 21.56
C VAL A 91 -40.52 -1.15 20.18
N VAL A 92 -40.13 0.00 19.60
CA VAL A 92 -40.97 0.67 18.58
C VAL A 92 -40.31 1.05 17.24
N VAL A 93 -39.15 0.50 16.82
CA VAL A 93 -38.42 1.15 15.69
C VAL A 93 -37.99 0.22 14.54
N ASP A 94 -38.30 0.65 13.31
CA ASP A 94 -37.80 0.16 12.00
C ASP A 94 -36.27 0.24 11.81
N HIS A 95 -35.51 0.60 12.85
CA HIS A 95 -34.06 0.89 12.83
C HIS A 95 -33.26 0.07 13.85
N LYS A 96 -33.63 -1.22 13.97
CA LYS A 96 -33.00 -2.15 14.92
C LYS A 96 -31.46 -2.18 14.81
N GLU A 97 -30.90 -2.09 13.61
CA GLU A 97 -29.44 -2.17 13.41
C GLU A 97 -28.66 -1.00 14.03
N GLU A 98 -29.10 0.24 13.83
CA GLU A 98 -28.42 1.43 14.36
C GLU A 98 -28.60 1.55 15.87
N LEU A 99 -29.74 1.12 16.42
CA LEU A 99 -29.95 1.05 17.87
C LEU A 99 -29.01 0.04 18.54
N VAL A 100 -28.81 -1.12 17.91
CA VAL A 100 -27.85 -2.14 18.39
C VAL A 100 -26.42 -1.60 18.30
N TYR A 101 -26.06 -0.90 17.22
CA TYR A 101 -24.73 -0.27 17.12
C TYR A 101 -24.53 0.85 18.15
N LEU A 102 -25.54 1.68 18.38
CA LEU A 102 -25.50 2.73 19.41
C LEU A 102 -25.32 2.13 20.81
N SER A 103 -25.99 1.02 21.10
CA SER A 103 -25.80 0.26 22.35
C SER A 103 -24.37 -0.27 22.47
N THR A 104 -23.81 -0.74 21.35
CA THR A 104 -22.42 -1.20 21.27
C THR A 104 -21.43 -0.08 21.60
N LEU A 105 -21.62 1.11 21.05
CA LEU A 105 -20.79 2.29 21.33
C LEU A 105 -20.87 2.77 22.79
N LEU A 106 -22.01 2.57 23.45
CA LEU A 106 -22.23 2.99 24.84
C LEU A 106 -21.65 2.03 25.86
N ALA A 107 -21.48 0.75 25.51
CA ALA A 107 -21.12 -0.30 26.46
C ALA A 107 -19.85 -0.04 27.29
N PRO A 108 -18.77 0.59 26.77
CA PRO A 108 -17.61 0.95 27.59
C PRO A 108 -17.94 1.91 28.76
N TYR A 109 -19.00 2.72 28.62
CA TYR A 109 -19.36 3.77 29.57
C TYR A 109 -20.59 3.42 30.42
N GLN A 110 -21.45 2.52 29.91
CA GLN A 110 -22.68 2.09 30.57
C GLN A 110 -22.77 0.55 30.58
N PRO A 111 -22.02 -0.13 31.47
CA PRO A 111 -21.98 -1.59 31.52
C PRO A 111 -23.34 -2.24 31.77
N ALA A 112 -24.30 -1.55 32.40
CA ALA A 112 -25.64 -2.08 32.64
C ALA A 112 -26.46 -2.35 31.35
N ILE A 113 -26.02 -1.82 30.19
CA ILE A 113 -26.63 -2.10 28.88
C ILE A 113 -26.17 -3.46 28.31
N LEU A 114 -25.16 -4.12 28.91
CA LEU A 114 -24.57 -5.35 28.38
C LEU A 114 -25.56 -6.52 28.29
N GLU A 115 -26.36 -6.76 29.34
CA GLU A 115 -27.14 -8.00 29.47
C GLU A 115 -28.24 -8.11 28.41
N ASP A 116 -28.88 -6.99 28.09
CA ASP A 116 -29.91 -6.95 27.04
C ASP A 116 -29.28 -7.02 25.64
N ALA A 117 -28.11 -6.39 25.44
CA ALA A 117 -27.43 -6.37 24.14
C ALA A 117 -26.84 -7.74 23.75
N MET A 118 -26.25 -8.48 24.70
CA MET A 118 -25.63 -9.78 24.44
C MET A 118 -26.64 -10.88 24.07
N ASN A 119 -27.92 -10.71 24.47
CA ASN A 119 -29.00 -11.66 24.18
C ASN A 119 -29.78 -11.35 22.88
N ASP A 120 -29.47 -10.24 22.17
CA ASP A 120 -30.16 -9.92 20.92
C ASP A 120 -29.63 -10.76 19.75
N GLY A 121 -30.49 -11.62 19.19
CA GLY A 121 -30.18 -12.41 18.00
C GLY A 121 -29.76 -11.57 16.77
N HIS A 122 -30.17 -10.29 16.71
CA HIS A 122 -29.72 -9.38 15.65
C HIS A 122 -28.24 -8.99 15.81
N LEU A 123 -27.73 -8.82 17.03
CA LEU A 123 -26.33 -8.53 17.30
C LEU A 123 -25.44 -9.66 16.75
N LEU A 124 -25.79 -10.90 17.08
CA LEU A 124 -25.09 -12.09 16.62
C LEU A 124 -25.17 -12.28 15.10
N SER A 125 -26.22 -11.82 14.43
CA SER A 125 -26.35 -11.94 12.96
C SER A 125 -25.41 -11.03 12.16
N LYS A 126 -24.87 -9.96 12.78
CA LYS A 126 -24.08 -8.91 12.11
C LYS A 126 -22.78 -8.54 12.84
N VAL A 127 -22.26 -9.43 13.69
CA VAL A 127 -21.06 -9.19 14.52
C VAL A 127 -19.90 -8.58 13.73
N GLY A 128 -19.53 -9.19 12.59
CA GLY A 128 -18.44 -8.68 11.76
C GLY A 128 -18.68 -7.24 11.25
N GLY A 129 -19.92 -6.91 10.90
CA GLY A 129 -20.30 -5.56 10.47
C GLY A 129 -20.13 -4.52 11.58
N TYR A 130 -20.57 -4.85 12.80
CA TYR A 130 -20.38 -3.99 13.96
C TYR A 130 -18.91 -3.81 14.33
N LEU A 131 -18.12 -4.90 14.35
CA LEU A 131 -16.67 -4.83 14.57
C LEU A 131 -15.98 -3.95 13.52
N ARG A 132 -16.29 -4.12 12.23
CA ARG A 132 -15.76 -3.27 11.16
C ARG A 132 -16.09 -1.80 11.42
N ARG A 133 -17.33 -1.48 11.78
CA ARG A 133 -17.75 -0.10 12.08
C ARG A 133 -16.98 0.48 13.26
N LEU A 134 -16.81 -0.28 14.35
CA LEU A 134 -16.02 0.17 15.51
C LEU A 134 -14.55 0.44 15.14
N LEU A 135 -13.94 -0.45 14.35
CA LEU A 135 -12.54 -0.34 13.92
C LEU A 135 -12.33 0.81 12.93
N THR A 136 -13.12 0.89 11.87
CA THR A 136 -13.05 1.98 10.86
C THR A 136 -13.31 3.33 11.51
N ASN A 137 -14.22 3.38 12.48
CA ASN A 137 -14.46 4.58 13.26
C ASN A 137 -13.50 4.75 14.43
N GLU A 138 -12.48 3.91 14.64
CA GLU A 138 -11.48 4.05 15.72
C GLU A 138 -12.09 4.27 17.12
N VAL A 139 -13.25 3.66 17.39
CA VAL A 139 -13.98 3.76 18.67
C VAL A 139 -14.05 2.42 19.39
N PHE A 140 -13.36 1.40 18.87
CA PHE A 140 -13.19 0.13 19.57
C PHE A 140 -12.43 0.34 20.88
N GLN A 141 -12.93 -0.27 21.96
CA GLN A 141 -12.35 -0.24 23.30
C GLN A 141 -12.36 -1.64 23.90
N ASP A 142 -11.33 -1.99 24.68
CA ASP A 142 -11.23 -3.31 25.29
C ASP A 142 -12.17 -3.44 26.50
N CYS A 143 -13.47 -3.58 26.22
CA CYS A 143 -14.53 -3.74 27.22
C CYS A 143 -15.26 -5.09 27.04
N PRO A 144 -16.02 -5.56 28.04
CA PRO A 144 -16.68 -6.87 27.99
C PRO A 144 -17.54 -7.11 26.74
N LEU A 145 -18.34 -6.14 26.30
CA LEU A 145 -19.18 -6.30 25.10
C LEU A 145 -18.34 -6.40 23.82
N HIS A 146 -17.32 -5.55 23.66
CA HIS A 146 -16.47 -5.60 22.48
C HIS A 146 -15.65 -6.89 22.43
N ARG A 147 -15.15 -7.37 23.58
CA ARG A 147 -14.53 -8.69 23.71
C ARG A 147 -15.50 -9.81 23.33
N PHE A 148 -16.75 -9.72 23.76
CA PHE A 148 -17.80 -10.68 23.36
C PHE A 148 -18.05 -10.67 21.84
N LEU A 149 -18.06 -9.50 21.20
CA LEU A 149 -18.17 -9.41 19.73
C LEU A 149 -16.98 -10.08 19.05
N VAL A 150 -15.75 -9.86 19.54
CA VAL A 150 -14.55 -10.51 19.01
C VAL A 150 -14.64 -12.03 19.16
N SER A 151 -14.97 -12.54 20.35
CA SER A 151 -15.10 -13.99 20.58
C SER A 151 -16.24 -14.61 19.76
N SER A 152 -17.36 -13.89 19.60
CA SER A 152 -18.48 -14.33 18.77
C SER A 152 -18.11 -14.39 17.30
N TRP A 153 -17.34 -13.44 16.80
CA TRP A 153 -16.85 -13.47 15.42
C TRP A 153 -15.88 -14.63 15.18
N TYR A 154 -14.93 -14.87 16.09
CA TYR A 154 -14.07 -16.06 16.00
C TYR A 154 -14.88 -17.36 16.01
N SER A 155 -15.91 -17.44 16.87
CA SER A 155 -16.79 -18.61 16.91
C SER A 155 -17.54 -18.83 15.60
N GLN A 156 -18.03 -17.76 14.95
CA GLN A 156 -18.68 -17.84 13.63
C GLN A 156 -17.71 -18.27 12.52
N MET A 157 -16.45 -17.84 12.60
CA MET A 157 -15.41 -18.28 11.67
C MET A 157 -15.09 -19.76 11.85
N GLU A 158 -14.97 -20.25 13.09
CA GLU A 158 -14.77 -21.68 13.36
C GLU A 158 -15.98 -22.52 12.92
N ASP A 159 -17.21 -22.04 13.12
CA ASP A 159 -18.42 -22.69 12.60
C ASP A 159 -18.40 -22.76 11.06
N LEU A 160 -17.89 -21.71 10.40
CA LEU A 160 -17.72 -21.67 8.94
C LEU A 160 -16.66 -22.69 8.47
N PHE A 161 -15.51 -22.77 9.14
CA PHE A 161 -14.45 -23.71 8.77
C PHE A 161 -14.88 -25.18 8.92
N ASN A 162 -15.71 -25.47 9.93
CA ASN A 162 -16.20 -26.82 10.21
C ASN A 162 -17.49 -27.18 9.46
N GLU A 163 -18.03 -26.26 8.64
CA GLU A 163 -19.34 -26.40 7.98
C GLU A 163 -20.50 -26.74 8.95
N SER A 164 -20.35 -26.38 10.24
CA SER A 164 -21.26 -26.79 11.32
C SER A 164 -22.58 -26.00 11.31
N LYS A 165 -22.55 -24.77 10.76
CA LYS A 165 -23.71 -23.88 10.62
C LYS A 165 -23.67 -23.13 9.29
N THR A 166 -24.85 -22.87 8.75
CA THR A 166 -25.05 -22.15 7.48
C THR A 166 -25.06 -20.63 7.68
N TYR A 167 -23.91 -20.05 8.06
CA TYR A 167 -23.71 -18.61 7.90
C TYR A 167 -23.26 -18.32 6.46
N PRO A 168 -23.80 -17.29 5.77
CA PRO A 168 -23.28 -16.89 4.48
C PRO A 168 -21.80 -16.48 4.62
N PRO A 169 -20.84 -17.18 3.97
CA PRO A 169 -19.41 -16.99 4.23
C PRO A 169 -18.97 -15.53 4.04
N ASN A 170 -19.52 -14.88 3.02
CA ASN A 170 -19.26 -13.47 2.73
C ASN A 170 -19.66 -12.52 3.87
N LYS A 171 -20.70 -12.83 4.65
CA LYS A 171 -21.12 -11.99 5.78
C LYS A 171 -20.14 -12.08 6.96
N VAL A 172 -19.50 -13.22 7.14
CA VAL A 172 -18.56 -13.47 8.24
C VAL A 172 -17.16 -12.94 7.90
N LEU A 173 -16.69 -13.22 6.68
CA LEU A 173 -15.32 -12.92 6.23
C LEU A 173 -15.12 -11.45 5.85
N THR A 174 -15.96 -10.93 4.93
CA THR A 174 -15.77 -9.63 4.28
C THR A 174 -15.55 -8.47 5.25
N PRO A 175 -16.29 -8.35 6.37
CA PRO A 175 -16.18 -7.17 7.22
C PRO A 175 -14.78 -6.93 7.79
N LEU A 176 -14.08 -7.99 8.18
CA LEU A 176 -12.74 -7.87 8.77
C LEU A 176 -11.61 -8.14 7.79
N SER A 177 -11.81 -8.97 6.76
CA SER A 177 -10.80 -9.15 5.70
C SER A 177 -10.51 -7.84 4.94
N THR A 178 -11.54 -7.04 4.66
CA THR A 178 -11.46 -5.77 3.92
C THR A 178 -11.40 -4.53 4.80
N CYS A 179 -11.27 -4.69 6.13
CA CYS A 179 -11.17 -3.54 7.03
C CYS A 179 -9.82 -2.83 6.86
N GLN A 180 -9.82 -1.53 6.54
CA GLN A 180 -8.58 -0.77 6.39
C GLN A 180 -7.74 -0.76 7.68
N LYS A 181 -8.39 -0.72 8.84
CA LYS A 181 -7.71 -0.79 10.14
C LYS A 181 -7.39 -2.24 10.48
N ASN A 182 -6.15 -2.51 10.89
CA ASN A 182 -5.74 -3.84 11.28
C ASN A 182 -6.36 -4.21 12.66
N PRO A 183 -7.25 -5.23 12.75
CA PRO A 183 -7.89 -5.61 14.01
C PRO A 183 -6.87 -6.01 15.09
N LEU A 184 -5.75 -6.59 14.67
CA LEU A 184 -4.68 -7.07 15.55
C LEU A 184 -3.91 -5.94 16.24
N LEU A 185 -4.21 -4.66 15.98
CA LEU A 185 -3.70 -3.56 16.80
C LEU A 185 -4.35 -3.54 18.20
N HIS A 186 -5.56 -4.09 18.35
CA HIS A 186 -6.27 -4.16 19.63
C HIS A 186 -5.98 -5.48 20.36
N SER A 187 -5.71 -5.40 21.67
CA SER A 187 -5.40 -6.56 22.54
C SER A 187 -6.48 -7.63 22.49
N ALA A 188 -7.76 -7.25 22.52
CA ALA A 188 -8.89 -8.19 22.48
C ALA A 188 -8.81 -9.22 21.34
N PHE A 189 -8.38 -8.81 20.13
CA PHE A 189 -8.23 -9.73 19.00
C PHE A 189 -7.06 -10.70 19.17
N ARG A 190 -6.01 -10.31 19.88
CA ARG A 190 -4.85 -11.18 20.15
C ARG A 190 -5.13 -12.13 21.31
N ASP A 191 -5.70 -11.62 22.38
CA ASP A 191 -5.96 -12.38 23.61
C ASP A 191 -7.04 -13.47 23.43
N LEU A 192 -8.01 -13.23 22.55
CA LEU A 192 -9.15 -14.12 22.30
C LEU A 192 -9.00 -14.96 21.03
N LEU A 193 -7.83 -14.88 20.37
CA LEU A 193 -7.54 -15.65 19.17
C LEU A 193 -7.54 -17.15 19.50
N PRO A 194 -8.40 -17.98 18.85
CA PRO A 194 -8.33 -19.41 19.05
C PRO A 194 -6.98 -19.97 18.56
N PRO A 195 -6.37 -20.93 19.28
CA PRO A 195 -5.04 -21.45 18.94
C PRO A 195 -4.98 -22.13 17.57
N THR A 196 -6.10 -22.71 17.11
CA THR A 196 -6.21 -23.39 15.80
C THR A 196 -6.65 -22.47 14.66
N PHE A 197 -6.99 -21.21 14.95
CA PHE A 197 -7.68 -20.33 14.00
C PHE A 197 -6.87 -20.12 12.71
N ILE A 198 -5.57 -19.87 12.82
CA ILE A 198 -4.74 -19.54 11.65
C ILE A 198 -4.54 -20.79 10.78
N ASP A 199 -4.37 -21.97 11.38
CA ASP A 199 -4.27 -23.23 10.65
C ASP A 199 -5.60 -23.59 9.97
N ASN A 200 -6.73 -23.39 10.64
CA ASN A 200 -8.06 -23.62 10.07
C ASN A 200 -8.32 -22.67 8.89
N LEU A 201 -7.99 -21.39 9.05
CA LEU A 201 -8.09 -20.38 7.98
C LEU A 201 -7.21 -20.74 6.78
N TRP A 202 -5.97 -21.19 7.03
CA TRP A 202 -5.05 -21.66 6.00
C TRP A 202 -5.61 -22.87 5.25
N ASN A 203 -6.05 -23.90 5.98
CA ASN A 203 -6.60 -25.13 5.39
C ASN A 203 -7.84 -24.84 4.55
N TYR A 204 -8.74 -23.99 5.05
CA TYR A 204 -9.91 -23.55 4.31
C TYR A 204 -9.51 -22.80 3.02
N SER A 205 -8.54 -21.88 3.11
CA SER A 205 -8.03 -21.11 1.96
C SER A 205 -7.38 -22.02 0.90
N ILE A 206 -6.59 -23.00 1.32
CA ILE A 206 -5.99 -24.00 0.42
C ILE A 206 -7.05 -24.85 -0.24
N ASN A 207 -8.07 -25.31 0.50
CA ASN A 207 -9.11 -26.15 -0.08
C ASN A 207 -9.82 -25.42 -1.24
N LEU A 208 -10.11 -24.13 -1.09
CA LEU A 208 -10.65 -23.30 -2.18
C LEU A 208 -9.67 -23.19 -3.36
N LEU A 209 -8.37 -23.01 -3.09
CA LEU A 209 -7.32 -22.98 -4.12
C LEU A 209 -7.26 -24.29 -4.92
N LEU A 210 -7.22 -25.43 -4.23
CA LEU A 210 -7.11 -26.75 -4.85
C LEU A 210 -8.36 -27.11 -5.67
N GLN A 211 -9.52 -26.62 -5.24
CA GLN A 211 -10.80 -26.76 -5.95
C GLN A 211 -11.00 -25.73 -7.07
N ASN A 212 -10.05 -24.82 -7.30
CA ASN A 212 -10.16 -23.70 -8.25
C ASN A 212 -11.40 -22.81 -8.03
N GLN A 213 -11.82 -22.64 -6.76
CA GLN A 213 -12.94 -21.77 -6.40
C GLN A 213 -12.44 -20.34 -6.18
N PHE A 214 -12.39 -19.56 -7.25
CA PHE A 214 -11.80 -18.20 -7.24
C PHE A 214 -12.85 -17.09 -7.08
N ASP A 215 -13.66 -17.16 -6.03
CA ASP A 215 -14.72 -16.19 -5.76
C ASP A 215 -14.30 -15.14 -4.70
N ASN A 216 -15.26 -14.33 -4.25
CA ASN A 216 -15.01 -13.35 -3.19
C ASN A 216 -14.68 -14.01 -1.84
N VAL A 217 -15.16 -15.24 -1.58
CA VAL A 217 -14.83 -15.99 -0.37
C VAL A 217 -13.34 -16.33 -0.38
N PHE A 218 -12.84 -16.87 -1.50
CA PHE A 218 -11.42 -17.13 -1.73
C PHE A 218 -10.57 -15.89 -1.47
N LYS A 219 -10.87 -14.78 -2.13
CA LYS A 219 -10.13 -13.51 -1.94
C LYS A 219 -10.12 -13.08 -0.47
N ASN A 220 -11.28 -13.12 0.19
CA ASN A 220 -11.40 -12.67 1.58
C ASN A 220 -10.67 -13.57 2.57
N CYS A 221 -10.60 -14.88 2.32
CA CYS A 221 -9.85 -15.81 3.16
C CYS A 221 -8.35 -15.48 3.11
N TRP A 222 -7.78 -15.29 1.92
CA TRP A 222 -6.37 -14.90 1.76
C TRP A 222 -6.06 -13.52 2.34
N LEU A 223 -6.94 -12.53 2.12
CA LEU A 223 -6.79 -11.20 2.75
C LEU A 223 -6.78 -11.28 4.28
N LEU A 224 -7.61 -12.15 4.85
CA LEU A 224 -7.62 -12.36 6.30
C LEU A 224 -6.36 -13.10 6.74
N PHE A 225 -5.94 -14.15 6.03
CA PHE A 225 -4.73 -14.91 6.33
C PHE A 225 -3.50 -14.00 6.37
N ASN A 226 -3.35 -13.10 5.41
CA ASN A 226 -2.23 -12.16 5.34
C ASN A 226 -2.13 -11.26 6.58
N ARG A 227 -3.26 -10.97 7.24
CA ARG A 227 -3.26 -10.21 8.50
C ARG A 227 -2.75 -11.03 9.68
N TYR A 228 -3.02 -12.33 9.72
CA TYR A 228 -2.73 -13.18 10.89
C TYR A 228 -1.44 -14.00 10.76
N CYS A 229 -0.95 -14.28 9.54
CA CYS A 229 0.16 -15.20 9.31
C CYS A 229 1.44 -14.85 10.10
N HIS A 230 1.69 -13.56 10.38
CA HIS A 230 2.84 -13.11 11.15
C HIS A 230 2.89 -13.66 12.59
N LEU A 231 1.74 -14.05 13.15
CA LEU A 231 1.61 -14.62 14.50
C LEU A 231 2.04 -16.10 14.58
N GLN A 232 2.22 -16.77 13.44
CA GLN A 232 2.65 -18.18 13.41
C GLN A 232 4.15 -18.32 13.66
N GLU A 233 4.57 -19.52 14.03
CA GLU A 233 5.98 -19.88 14.14
C GLU A 233 6.66 -19.93 12.77
N ASP A 234 7.96 -19.63 12.75
CA ASP A 234 8.76 -19.59 11.52
C ASP A 234 8.77 -20.91 10.73
N ALA A 235 8.77 -22.05 11.42
CA ALA A 235 8.72 -23.36 10.76
C ALA A 235 7.45 -23.52 9.91
N ARG A 236 6.31 -23.10 10.46
CA ARG A 236 5.01 -23.17 9.79
C ARG A 236 4.93 -22.20 8.61
N LYS A 237 5.36 -20.95 8.80
CA LYS A 237 5.42 -19.96 7.70
C LYS A 237 6.28 -20.44 6.53
N ARG A 238 7.42 -21.06 6.81
CA ARG A 238 8.34 -21.62 5.79
C ARG A 238 7.69 -22.75 5.00
N GLU A 239 7.03 -23.70 5.67
CA GLU A 239 6.27 -24.78 5.05
C GLU A 239 5.17 -24.22 4.11
N GLN A 240 4.39 -23.28 4.62
CA GLN A 240 3.29 -22.64 3.89
C GLN A 240 3.78 -21.84 2.67
N LEU A 241 4.88 -21.11 2.82
CA LEU A 241 5.52 -20.38 1.72
C LEU A 241 5.97 -21.32 0.61
N GLN A 242 6.66 -22.41 0.97
CA GLN A 242 7.10 -23.41 0.00
C GLN A 242 5.91 -24.08 -0.71
N PHE A 243 4.84 -24.39 0.03
CA PHE A 243 3.62 -24.92 -0.57
C PHE A 243 3.01 -23.97 -1.61
N LEU A 244 2.84 -22.69 -1.26
CA LEU A 244 2.29 -21.70 -2.18
C LEU A 244 3.15 -21.51 -3.42
N LEU A 245 4.47 -21.40 -3.24
CA LEU A 245 5.40 -21.30 -4.37
C LEU A 245 5.28 -22.51 -5.29
N ALA A 246 5.19 -23.72 -4.75
CA ALA A 246 4.99 -24.93 -5.54
C ALA A 246 3.66 -24.90 -6.33
N GLN A 247 2.55 -24.46 -5.72
CA GLN A 247 1.26 -24.34 -6.43
C GLN A 247 1.33 -23.30 -7.56
N ILE A 248 1.94 -22.14 -7.29
CA ILE A 248 2.15 -21.07 -8.27
C ILE A 248 3.00 -21.57 -9.44
N CYS A 249 4.12 -22.23 -9.17
CA CYS A 249 4.98 -22.79 -10.22
C CYS A 249 4.29 -23.85 -11.07
N ASN A 250 3.32 -24.60 -10.51
CA ASN A 250 2.57 -25.61 -11.27
C ASN A 250 1.46 -25.01 -12.14
N ARG A 251 0.92 -23.83 -11.79
CA ARG A 251 -0.18 -23.18 -12.52
C ARG A 251 0.07 -21.67 -12.69
N PRO A 252 1.18 -21.27 -13.32
CA PRO A 252 1.64 -19.88 -13.29
C PRO A 252 0.65 -18.92 -13.96
N HIS A 253 0.03 -19.29 -15.07
CA HIS A 253 -0.87 -18.39 -15.80
C HIS A 253 -2.18 -18.11 -15.06
N ILE A 254 -2.79 -19.16 -14.50
CA ILE A 254 -4.06 -19.03 -13.78
C ILE A 254 -3.85 -18.23 -12.49
N LEU A 255 -2.76 -18.51 -11.77
CA LEU A 255 -2.55 -17.92 -10.45
C LEU A 255 -1.99 -16.49 -10.49
N ALA A 256 -1.46 -16.04 -11.64
CA ALA A 256 -0.98 -14.67 -11.82
C ALA A 256 -2.10 -13.63 -11.68
N GLU A 257 -3.34 -13.97 -12.04
CA GLU A 257 -4.49 -13.05 -11.98
C GLU A 257 -4.92 -12.74 -10.54
N PHE A 258 -4.46 -13.52 -9.56
CA PHE A 258 -4.86 -13.38 -8.16
C PHE A 258 -3.77 -12.69 -7.34
N SER A 259 -3.73 -11.36 -7.39
CA SER A 259 -2.77 -10.53 -6.64
C SER A 259 -2.73 -10.84 -5.14
N VAL A 260 -3.85 -11.25 -4.54
CA VAL A 260 -3.93 -11.63 -3.12
C VAL A 260 -3.02 -12.82 -2.78
N LEU A 261 -2.76 -13.73 -3.72
CA LEU A 261 -1.81 -14.83 -3.52
C LEU A 261 -0.38 -14.31 -3.51
N MET A 262 -0.04 -13.35 -4.38
CA MET A 262 1.28 -12.71 -4.38
C MET A 262 1.51 -11.94 -3.08
N ASP A 263 0.49 -11.25 -2.59
CA ASP A 263 0.51 -10.61 -1.27
C ASP A 263 0.71 -11.63 -0.16
N SER A 264 0.17 -12.85 -0.31
CA SER A 264 0.34 -13.93 0.67
C SER A 264 1.75 -14.48 0.67
N VAL A 265 2.34 -14.72 -0.50
CA VAL A 265 3.76 -15.09 -0.65
C VAL A 265 4.65 -14.02 -0.03
N PHE A 266 4.42 -12.75 -0.34
CA PHE A 266 5.18 -11.64 0.24
C PHE A 266 4.99 -11.54 1.76
N SER A 267 3.76 -11.70 2.27
CA SER A 267 3.47 -11.62 3.71
C SER A 267 4.17 -12.73 4.48
N LEU A 268 4.16 -13.96 3.96
CA LEU A 268 4.90 -15.08 4.56
C LEU A 268 6.41 -14.85 4.52
N TYR A 269 6.94 -14.40 3.38
CA TYR A 269 8.36 -14.12 3.20
C TYR A 269 8.87 -13.01 4.12
N SER A 270 8.17 -11.87 4.16
CA SER A 270 8.57 -10.69 4.94
C SER A 270 8.46 -10.90 6.46
N ASN A 271 7.61 -11.83 6.91
CA ASN A 271 7.43 -12.17 8.33
C ASN A 271 8.20 -13.43 8.76
N LEU A 272 9.22 -13.83 7.98
CA LEU A 272 10.11 -14.96 8.28
C LEU A 272 11.51 -14.45 8.68
N PRO A 273 11.71 -14.00 9.94
CA PRO A 273 12.99 -13.41 10.38
C PRO A 273 14.17 -14.39 10.32
N SER A 274 13.92 -15.70 10.41
CA SER A 274 14.96 -16.73 10.29
C SER A 274 15.37 -17.09 8.86
N ILE A 275 14.84 -16.40 7.84
CA ILE A 275 15.20 -16.70 6.44
C ILE A 275 16.68 -16.43 6.18
N THR A 276 17.39 -17.46 5.72
CA THR A 276 18.80 -17.30 5.35
C THR A 276 18.93 -16.62 3.99
N ARG A 277 20.07 -15.96 3.73
CA ARG A 277 20.35 -15.36 2.41
C ARG A 277 20.23 -16.37 1.27
N THR A 278 20.66 -17.61 1.49
CA THR A 278 20.58 -18.69 0.50
C THR A 278 19.14 -19.11 0.20
N GLU A 279 18.30 -19.27 1.24
CA GLU A 279 16.88 -19.56 1.06
C GLU A 279 16.17 -18.40 0.34
N GLY A 280 16.43 -17.16 0.76
CA GLY A 280 15.87 -15.96 0.14
C GLY A 280 16.26 -15.83 -1.34
N LEU A 281 17.53 -16.06 -1.67
CA LEU A 281 17.99 -16.09 -3.05
C LEU A 281 17.33 -17.25 -3.84
N GLY A 282 17.14 -18.42 -3.24
CA GLY A 282 16.42 -19.53 -3.87
C GLY A 282 14.99 -19.18 -4.24
N ILE A 283 14.27 -18.49 -3.35
CA ILE A 283 12.91 -18.00 -3.60
C ILE A 283 12.91 -16.92 -4.68
N PHE A 284 13.85 -15.97 -4.61
CA PHE A 284 14.04 -14.96 -5.65
C PHE A 284 14.24 -15.58 -7.04
N GLN A 285 15.07 -16.62 -7.14
CA GLN A 285 15.31 -17.33 -8.41
C GLN A 285 14.08 -18.06 -8.94
N GLN A 286 13.23 -18.61 -8.07
CA GLN A 286 11.97 -19.21 -8.49
C GLN A 286 11.01 -18.16 -9.05
N ILE A 287 10.83 -17.05 -8.34
CA ILE A 287 9.95 -15.95 -8.78
C ILE A 287 10.50 -15.26 -10.03
N TYR A 288 11.83 -15.17 -10.18
CA TYR A 288 12.45 -14.66 -11.41
C TYR A 288 12.03 -15.46 -12.64
N ARG A 289 11.99 -16.79 -12.55
CA ARG A 289 11.55 -17.65 -13.66
C ARG A 289 10.09 -17.38 -14.04
N LEU A 290 9.24 -17.17 -13.03
CA LEU A 290 7.83 -16.82 -13.22
C LEU A 290 7.68 -15.44 -13.86
N ALA A 291 8.39 -14.43 -13.37
CA ALA A 291 8.41 -13.08 -13.93
C ALA A 291 8.95 -13.08 -15.36
N HIS A 292 9.97 -13.87 -15.66
CA HIS A 292 10.48 -14.01 -17.03
C HIS A 292 9.42 -14.61 -17.94
N GLU A 293 8.72 -15.67 -17.54
CA GLU A 293 7.65 -16.25 -18.34
C GLU A 293 6.47 -15.29 -18.54
N GLU A 294 6.12 -14.55 -17.50
CA GLU A 294 5.11 -13.49 -17.50
C GLU A 294 5.47 -12.37 -18.50
N CYS A 295 6.66 -11.79 -18.38
CA CYS A 295 7.15 -10.76 -19.30
C CYS A 295 7.26 -11.28 -20.74
N SER A 296 7.72 -12.51 -20.97
CA SER A 296 7.78 -13.09 -22.32
C SER A 296 6.39 -13.31 -22.95
N ARG A 297 5.31 -13.25 -22.17
CA ARG A 297 3.92 -13.43 -22.61
C ARG A 297 3.06 -12.20 -22.28
N LEU A 298 3.68 -11.01 -22.17
CA LEU A 298 3.00 -9.82 -21.67
C LEU A 298 1.77 -9.46 -22.51
N LYS A 299 1.88 -9.58 -23.84
CA LYS A 299 0.75 -9.37 -24.76
C LYS A 299 -0.39 -10.38 -24.54
N SER A 300 -0.06 -11.67 -24.50
CA SER A 300 -1.08 -12.74 -24.41
C SER A 300 -1.70 -12.87 -23.01
N SER A 301 -1.03 -12.35 -21.99
CA SER A 301 -1.53 -12.28 -20.61
C SER A 301 -2.34 -11.01 -20.32
N GLY A 302 -2.62 -10.18 -21.34
CA GLY A 302 -3.36 -8.93 -21.16
C GLY A 302 -2.61 -7.89 -20.32
N GLY A 303 -1.29 -7.99 -20.22
CA GLY A 303 -0.47 -7.06 -19.43
C GLY A 303 -0.35 -7.41 -17.95
N CYS A 304 -0.59 -8.67 -17.56
CA CYS A 304 -0.43 -9.11 -16.17
C CYS A 304 1.06 -9.10 -15.76
N LEU A 305 1.39 -8.48 -14.63
CA LEU A 305 2.76 -8.31 -14.11
C LEU A 305 2.90 -8.71 -12.63
N SER A 306 2.02 -9.59 -12.15
CA SER A 306 1.94 -10.00 -10.75
C SER A 306 3.25 -10.57 -10.20
N TYR A 307 3.92 -11.45 -10.95
CA TYR A 307 5.20 -12.03 -10.52
C TYR A 307 6.34 -11.04 -10.59
N SER A 308 6.32 -10.15 -11.58
CA SER A 308 7.27 -9.06 -11.73
C SER A 308 7.23 -8.11 -10.53
N PHE A 309 6.03 -7.71 -10.09
CA PHE A 309 5.89 -6.92 -8.86
C PHE A 309 6.32 -7.68 -7.61
N LEU A 310 5.96 -8.97 -7.51
CA LEU A 310 6.39 -9.79 -6.38
C LEU A 310 7.93 -9.88 -6.31
N LEU A 311 8.60 -10.11 -7.44
CA LEU A 311 10.05 -10.19 -7.55
C LEU A 311 10.74 -8.96 -6.96
N LEU A 312 10.25 -7.77 -7.32
CA LEU A 312 10.79 -6.51 -6.84
C LEU A 312 10.52 -6.29 -5.35
N ARG A 313 9.36 -6.74 -4.84
CA ARG A 313 9.03 -6.63 -3.42
C ARG A 313 9.87 -7.54 -2.54
N ILE A 314 10.23 -8.74 -3.01
CA ILE A 314 11.04 -9.69 -2.23
C ILE A 314 12.56 -9.47 -2.41
N TYR A 315 12.96 -8.67 -3.39
CA TYR A 315 14.36 -8.33 -3.63
C TYR A 315 14.99 -7.71 -2.39
N GLN A 316 16.22 -8.13 -2.11
CA GLN A 316 17.05 -7.57 -1.06
C GLN A 316 18.42 -7.26 -1.65
N SER A 317 18.98 -6.10 -1.31
CA SER A 317 20.31 -5.66 -1.78
C SER A 317 21.40 -6.75 -1.70
N PRO A 318 21.48 -7.58 -0.62
CA PRO A 318 22.45 -8.66 -0.54
C PRO A 318 22.28 -9.77 -1.59
N PHE A 319 21.18 -9.86 -2.34
CA PHE A 319 21.04 -10.84 -3.41
C PHE A 319 21.82 -10.45 -4.65
N LEU A 320 22.12 -9.16 -4.81
CA LEU A 320 22.71 -8.66 -6.03
C LEU A 320 24.14 -9.15 -6.21
N ASN A 321 24.33 -9.80 -7.35
CA ASN A 321 25.60 -10.25 -7.90
C ASN A 321 25.48 -10.17 -9.43
N GLU A 322 26.56 -10.46 -10.16
CA GLU A 322 26.59 -10.38 -11.62
C GLU A 322 25.49 -11.22 -12.31
N ALA A 323 25.17 -12.40 -11.77
CA ALA A 323 24.11 -13.25 -12.33
C ALA A 323 22.72 -12.64 -12.13
N VAL A 324 22.42 -12.15 -10.93
CA VAL A 324 21.16 -11.46 -10.62
C VAL A 324 21.03 -10.16 -11.42
N ALA A 325 22.11 -9.41 -11.59
CA ALA A 325 22.12 -8.20 -12.41
C ALA A 325 21.80 -8.50 -13.89
N SER A 326 22.42 -9.54 -14.44
CA SER A 326 22.11 -10.02 -15.80
C SER A 326 20.65 -10.43 -15.94
N GLN A 327 20.10 -11.09 -14.93
CA GLN A 327 18.69 -11.49 -14.89
C GLN A 327 17.74 -10.29 -14.92
N LEU A 328 18.01 -9.25 -14.12
CA LEU A 328 17.22 -8.02 -14.09
C LEU A 328 17.30 -7.24 -15.41
N LEU A 329 18.50 -7.15 -16.01
CA LEU A 329 18.68 -6.56 -17.34
C LEU A 329 17.88 -7.32 -18.41
N LYS A 330 17.86 -8.65 -18.32
CA LYS A 330 17.07 -9.49 -19.24
C LYS A 330 15.57 -9.23 -19.12
N LEU A 331 15.04 -9.07 -17.91
CA LEU A 331 13.62 -8.71 -17.71
C LEU A 331 13.30 -7.34 -18.29
N GLN A 332 14.18 -6.35 -18.07
CA GLN A 332 14.02 -5.02 -18.66
C GLN A 332 13.96 -5.09 -20.18
N LYS A 333 14.89 -5.84 -20.79
CA LYS A 333 14.92 -6.05 -22.24
C LYS A 333 13.64 -6.70 -22.76
N LEU A 334 13.18 -7.77 -22.11
CA LEU A 334 11.96 -8.47 -22.51
C LEU A 334 10.72 -7.57 -22.50
N VAL A 335 10.53 -6.76 -21.45
CA VAL A 335 9.40 -5.83 -21.39
C VAL A 335 9.51 -4.76 -22.47
N SER A 336 10.70 -4.24 -22.70
CA SER A 336 10.96 -3.29 -23.79
C SER A 336 10.67 -3.86 -25.17
N GLU A 337 11.09 -5.09 -25.45
CA GLU A 337 10.80 -5.81 -26.71
C GLU A 337 9.30 -6.03 -26.89
N GLN A 338 8.58 -6.48 -25.84
CA GLN A 338 7.14 -6.69 -25.92
C GLN A 338 6.35 -5.41 -26.19
N ILE A 339 6.79 -4.27 -25.63
CA ILE A 339 6.14 -2.97 -25.85
C ILE A 339 6.46 -2.43 -27.24
N ALA A 340 7.66 -2.67 -27.76
CA ALA A 340 7.98 -2.34 -29.15
C ALA A 340 7.11 -3.14 -30.13
N GLU A 341 6.92 -4.44 -29.88
CA GLU A 341 6.03 -5.30 -30.68
C GLU A 341 4.54 -4.92 -30.56
N GLU A 342 4.11 -4.46 -29.39
CA GLU A 342 2.73 -4.07 -29.10
C GLU A 342 2.66 -2.76 -28.30
N PRO A 343 2.75 -1.60 -28.96
CA PRO A 343 2.75 -0.30 -28.29
C PRO A 343 1.48 -0.02 -27.48
N SER A 344 0.34 -0.68 -27.78
CA SER A 344 -0.90 -0.51 -27.01
C SER A 344 -0.77 -0.94 -25.54
N LEU A 345 0.25 -1.73 -25.19
CA LEU A 345 0.54 -2.11 -23.81
C LEU A 345 0.83 -0.91 -22.90
N VAL A 346 1.31 0.22 -23.45
CA VAL A 346 1.56 1.44 -22.66
C VAL A 346 0.29 2.13 -22.16
N ALA A 347 -0.91 1.63 -22.52
CA ALA A 347 -2.15 2.08 -21.88
C ALA A 347 -2.27 1.60 -20.42
N ASN A 348 -1.50 0.57 -20.02
CA ASN A 348 -1.49 0.06 -18.66
C ASN A 348 -0.37 0.73 -17.84
N GLU A 349 -0.75 1.56 -16.86
CA GLU A 349 0.20 2.28 -15.99
C GLU A 349 1.24 1.36 -15.33
N THR A 350 0.85 0.14 -14.95
CA THR A 350 1.78 -0.82 -14.32
C THR A 350 2.89 -1.29 -15.27
N ILE A 351 2.59 -1.37 -16.57
CA ILE A 351 3.56 -1.70 -17.62
C ILE A 351 4.49 -0.51 -17.86
N ILE A 352 3.94 0.72 -17.84
CA ILE A 352 4.74 1.95 -17.96
C ILE A 352 5.80 2.00 -16.87
N GLU A 353 5.45 1.70 -15.62
CA GLU A 353 6.41 1.69 -14.51
C GLU A 353 7.56 0.69 -14.75
N MET A 354 7.26 -0.52 -15.23
CA MET A 354 8.31 -1.49 -15.60
C MET A 354 9.16 -1.00 -16.77
N LEU A 355 8.55 -0.39 -17.80
CA LEU A 355 9.26 0.19 -18.92
C LEU A 355 10.19 1.33 -18.50
N ARG A 356 9.83 2.09 -17.46
CA ARG A 356 10.66 3.19 -16.92
C ARG A 356 11.95 2.75 -16.24
N GLY A 357 12.23 1.44 -16.18
CA GLY A 357 13.50 0.91 -15.68
C GLY A 357 13.41 0.27 -14.30
N PHE A 358 12.20 0.01 -13.78
CA PHE A 358 12.01 -0.43 -12.40
C PHE A 358 12.78 -1.73 -12.08
N PHE A 359 12.89 -2.66 -13.03
CA PHE A 359 13.70 -3.88 -12.88
C PHE A 359 15.18 -3.62 -12.60
N ILE A 360 15.75 -2.56 -13.18
CA ILE A 360 17.19 -2.28 -13.13
C ILE A 360 17.53 -1.14 -12.17
N THR A 361 16.54 -0.53 -11.50
CA THR A 361 16.78 0.40 -10.38
C THR A 361 17.67 -0.16 -9.27
N PRO A 362 17.67 -1.48 -8.93
CA PRO A 362 18.59 -2.01 -7.94
C PRO A 362 20.08 -1.84 -8.31
N LEU A 363 20.41 -1.74 -9.61
CA LEU A 363 21.78 -1.51 -10.08
C LEU A 363 22.31 -0.10 -9.74
N LEU A 364 21.41 0.80 -9.32
CA LEU A 364 21.73 2.18 -8.90
C LEU A 364 22.09 2.29 -7.41
N GLU A 365 21.99 1.22 -6.63
CA GLU A 365 22.37 1.27 -5.21
C GLU A 365 23.88 1.49 -5.05
N PRO A 366 24.36 2.38 -4.15
CA PRO A 366 25.78 2.73 -4.04
C PRO A 366 26.71 1.54 -3.75
N GLN A 367 26.23 0.56 -2.97
CA GLN A 367 27.00 -0.63 -2.57
C GLN A 367 27.26 -1.65 -3.69
N VAL A 368 26.86 -1.34 -4.93
CA VAL A 368 26.79 -2.30 -6.04
C VAL A 368 27.99 -2.21 -6.99
N CYS A 369 28.96 -1.32 -6.74
CA CYS A 369 30.09 -1.07 -7.66
C CYS A 369 30.84 -2.33 -8.11
N ASP A 370 30.93 -3.37 -7.28
CA ASP A 370 31.72 -4.58 -7.55
C ASP A 370 31.05 -5.56 -8.53
N ILE A 371 29.78 -5.35 -8.93
CA ILE A 371 29.10 -6.25 -9.88
C ILE A 371 29.39 -5.91 -11.34
N PHE A 372 29.89 -4.70 -11.62
CA PHE A 372 30.01 -4.20 -12.98
C PHE A 372 31.22 -4.84 -13.67
N SER A 373 30.94 -5.62 -14.71
CA SER A 373 31.91 -6.38 -15.50
C SER A 373 31.76 -6.04 -17.00
N PRO A 374 32.70 -6.46 -17.86
CA PRO A 374 32.53 -6.38 -19.31
C PRO A 374 31.25 -7.05 -19.81
N GLN A 375 30.81 -8.13 -19.15
CA GLN A 375 29.57 -8.84 -19.51
C GLN A 375 28.32 -8.02 -19.17
N ILE A 376 28.28 -7.40 -17.99
CA ILE A 376 27.17 -6.50 -17.61
C ILE A 376 27.12 -5.28 -18.53
N PHE A 377 28.29 -4.69 -18.81
CA PHE A 377 28.41 -3.59 -19.75
C PHE A 377 27.85 -3.95 -21.13
N ALA A 378 28.21 -5.11 -21.68
CA ALA A 378 27.70 -5.57 -22.98
C ALA A 378 26.17 -5.74 -22.99
N GLN A 379 25.58 -6.25 -21.91
CA GLN A 379 24.12 -6.38 -21.79
C GLN A 379 23.41 -5.02 -21.71
N ILE A 380 23.99 -4.05 -20.99
CA ILE A 380 23.43 -2.69 -20.93
C ILE A 380 23.49 -2.03 -22.31
N LEU A 381 24.62 -2.18 -23.01
CA LEU A 381 24.79 -1.62 -24.35
C LEU A 381 23.82 -2.25 -25.36
N ASP A 382 23.69 -3.57 -25.34
CA ASP A 382 22.71 -4.31 -26.15
C ASP A 382 21.28 -3.81 -25.93
N LEU A 383 20.87 -3.63 -24.66
CA LEU A 383 19.57 -3.05 -24.33
C LEU A 383 19.39 -1.63 -24.88
N VAL A 384 20.39 -0.75 -24.71
CA VAL A 384 20.34 0.63 -25.26
C VAL A 384 20.21 0.59 -26.78
N THR A 385 21.03 -0.20 -27.47
CA THR A 385 21.00 -0.31 -28.93
C THR A 385 19.67 -0.86 -29.43
N SER A 386 19.13 -1.91 -28.81
CA SER A 386 17.80 -2.44 -29.16
C SER A 386 16.72 -1.36 -29.02
N LEU A 387 16.69 -0.63 -27.90
CA LEU A 387 15.72 0.44 -27.67
C LEU A 387 15.85 1.61 -28.64
N GLN A 388 17.07 1.98 -29.04
CA GLN A 388 17.31 3.01 -30.04
C GLN A 388 16.79 2.59 -31.42
N ILE A 389 17.02 1.33 -31.81
CA ILE A 389 16.52 0.76 -33.07
C ILE A 389 14.99 0.75 -33.07
N GLU A 390 14.36 0.26 -32.00
CA GLU A 390 12.89 0.20 -31.89
C GLU A 390 12.24 1.57 -31.84
N LYS A 391 12.85 2.53 -31.14
CA LYS A 391 12.40 3.92 -31.19
C LYS A 391 12.44 4.48 -32.61
N ALA A 392 13.52 4.20 -33.36
CA ALA A 392 13.67 4.69 -34.73
C ALA A 392 12.70 4.03 -35.72
N SER A 393 12.34 2.77 -35.51
CA SER A 393 11.41 2.02 -36.38
C SER A 393 9.95 2.45 -36.17
N ILE A 394 9.53 2.67 -34.92
CA ILE A 394 8.13 2.94 -34.56
C ILE A 394 7.83 4.43 -34.42
N GLY A 395 8.86 5.27 -34.18
CA GLY A 395 8.72 6.73 -34.08
C GLY A 395 8.05 7.21 -32.80
N ALA A 396 7.87 6.35 -31.80
CA ALA A 396 7.24 6.69 -30.53
C ALA A 396 8.28 6.87 -29.41
N GLU A 397 8.44 8.10 -28.90
CA GLU A 397 9.28 8.39 -27.73
C GLU A 397 8.91 7.57 -26.48
N GLN A 398 7.66 7.10 -26.42
CA GLN A 398 7.13 6.26 -25.35
C GLN A 398 7.85 4.92 -25.20
N ILE A 399 8.47 4.41 -26.27
CA ILE A 399 9.18 3.11 -26.28
C ILE A 399 10.54 3.21 -25.58
N PHE A 400 11.16 4.39 -25.63
CA PHE A 400 12.40 4.66 -24.92
C PHE A 400 12.27 5.88 -24.01
N PRO A 401 11.57 5.73 -22.87
CA PRO A 401 11.27 6.84 -21.99
C PRO A 401 12.55 7.47 -21.41
N SER A 402 12.50 8.78 -21.16
CA SER A 402 13.61 9.55 -20.58
C SER A 402 14.12 8.95 -19.28
N THR A 403 13.21 8.50 -18.41
CA THR A 403 13.49 7.79 -17.15
C THR A 403 14.42 6.58 -17.36
N LEU A 404 14.11 5.73 -18.35
CA LEU A 404 14.93 4.55 -18.64
C LEU A 404 16.30 4.95 -19.21
N LYS A 405 16.36 5.95 -20.10
CA LYS A 405 17.65 6.50 -20.61
C LYS A 405 18.56 6.92 -19.46
N ALA A 406 17.98 7.59 -18.47
CA ALA A 406 18.65 8.09 -17.29
C ALA A 406 19.22 6.96 -16.41
N VAL A 407 18.41 5.92 -16.15
CA VAL A 407 18.83 4.73 -15.40
C VAL A 407 19.96 3.99 -16.13
N LEU A 408 19.85 3.81 -17.45
CA LEU A 408 20.88 3.17 -18.28
C LEU A 408 22.16 4.01 -18.33
N LEU A 409 22.05 5.33 -18.40
CA LEU A 409 23.19 6.24 -18.34
C LEU A 409 23.95 6.09 -17.02
N ALA A 410 23.26 6.08 -15.87
CA ALA A 410 23.90 5.83 -14.58
C ALA A 410 24.63 4.48 -14.54
N CYS A 411 24.00 3.42 -15.05
CA CYS A 411 24.62 2.09 -15.13
C CYS A 411 25.88 2.09 -16.02
N LEU A 412 25.85 2.77 -17.17
CA LEU A 412 27.01 2.92 -18.05
C LEU A 412 28.13 3.73 -17.39
N LEU A 413 27.81 4.86 -16.73
CA LEU A 413 28.81 5.66 -16.00
C LEU A 413 29.51 4.83 -14.91
N ARG A 414 28.78 3.94 -14.23
CA ARG A 414 29.36 2.98 -13.28
C ARG A 414 30.26 1.96 -13.95
N CYS A 415 29.84 1.39 -15.08
CA CYS A 415 30.68 0.49 -15.86
C CYS A 415 32.01 1.16 -16.25
N LEU A 416 31.99 2.44 -16.61
CA LEU A 416 33.19 3.20 -17.02
C LEU A 416 34.14 3.55 -15.87
N ASN A 417 33.70 3.36 -14.62
CA ASN A 417 34.55 3.40 -13.43
C ASN A 417 35.21 2.04 -13.14
N CYS A 418 34.76 0.95 -13.77
CA CYS A 418 35.38 -0.36 -13.65
C CYS A 418 36.58 -0.48 -14.60
N GLN A 419 37.76 -0.77 -14.06
CA GLN A 419 38.99 -0.90 -14.85
C GLN A 419 38.91 -2.02 -15.89
N ALA A 420 38.32 -3.18 -15.55
CA ALA A 420 38.19 -4.29 -16.48
C ALA A 420 37.33 -3.93 -17.71
N VAL A 421 36.28 -3.12 -17.51
CA VAL A 421 35.45 -2.62 -18.62
C VAL A 421 36.25 -1.65 -19.49
N VAL A 422 36.98 -0.72 -18.88
CA VAL A 422 37.82 0.25 -19.62
C VAL A 422 38.89 -0.46 -20.45
N GLU A 423 39.54 -1.49 -19.89
CA GLU A 423 40.52 -2.31 -20.61
C GLU A 423 39.87 -3.08 -21.76
N HIS A 424 38.71 -3.70 -21.52
CA HIS A 424 37.94 -4.38 -22.56
C HIS A 424 37.62 -3.44 -23.73
N LEU A 425 37.06 -2.26 -23.45
CA LEU A 425 36.71 -1.25 -24.46
C LEU A 425 37.91 -0.77 -25.28
N ARG A 426 39.10 -0.69 -24.68
CA ARG A 426 40.34 -0.36 -25.40
C ARG A 426 40.77 -1.50 -26.31
N THR A 427 40.68 -2.75 -25.84
CA THR A 427 41.06 -3.93 -26.64
C THR A 427 40.12 -4.18 -27.81
N THR A 428 38.85 -3.80 -27.69
CA THR A 428 37.84 -3.96 -28.74
C THR A 428 37.66 -2.72 -29.61
N GLU A 429 38.42 -1.64 -29.35
CA GLU A 429 38.32 -0.35 -30.06
C GLU A 429 36.92 0.29 -30.04
N THR A 430 36.07 -0.05 -29.07
CA THR A 430 34.69 0.44 -28.94
C THR A 430 34.53 1.62 -27.98
N PHE A 431 35.66 2.17 -27.51
CA PHE A 431 35.67 3.23 -26.50
C PHE A 431 34.94 4.51 -26.95
N LEU A 432 35.21 4.99 -28.18
CA LEU A 432 34.59 6.20 -28.72
C LEU A 432 33.07 6.03 -28.88
N LEU A 433 32.64 4.94 -29.51
CA LEU A 433 31.22 4.61 -29.72
C LEU A 433 30.44 4.53 -28.40
N THR A 434 31.09 4.01 -27.35
CA THR A 434 30.50 3.94 -26.01
C THR A 434 30.29 5.34 -25.41
N MET A 435 31.25 6.26 -25.58
CA MET A 435 31.10 7.64 -25.12
C MET A 435 29.99 8.36 -25.89
N GLU A 436 29.88 8.14 -27.20
CA GLU A 436 28.80 8.70 -28.02
C GLU A 436 27.44 8.21 -27.53
N THR A 437 27.32 6.90 -27.29
CA THR A 437 26.09 6.29 -26.76
C THR A 437 25.71 6.89 -25.41
N CYS A 438 26.67 7.09 -24.49
CA CYS A 438 26.42 7.73 -23.20
C CYS A 438 25.91 9.16 -23.36
N ALA A 439 26.49 9.92 -24.29
CA ALA A 439 26.07 11.29 -24.53
C ALA A 439 24.65 11.36 -25.12
N ASP A 440 24.26 10.40 -25.95
CA ASP A 440 22.94 10.35 -26.59
C ASP A 440 21.82 9.93 -25.61
N LEU A 441 22.16 9.38 -24.45
CA LEU A 441 21.22 9.13 -23.35
C LEU A 441 20.95 10.38 -22.50
N GLY A 442 21.77 11.43 -22.63
CA GLY A 442 21.53 12.72 -21.99
C GLY A 442 20.21 13.33 -22.48
N SER A 443 19.32 13.72 -21.56
CA SER A 443 18.03 14.34 -21.88
C SER A 443 17.61 15.26 -20.74
N ALA A 444 16.98 16.39 -21.09
CA ALA A 444 16.47 17.35 -20.12
C ALA A 444 15.26 16.80 -19.32
N GLU A 445 14.50 15.86 -19.89
CA GLU A 445 13.23 15.39 -19.33
C GLU A 445 13.39 14.50 -18.10
N TRP A 446 14.52 13.79 -17.94
CA TRP A 446 14.74 12.96 -16.75
C TRP A 446 15.24 13.77 -15.55
N GLU A 447 15.52 15.06 -15.71
CA GLU A 447 15.91 15.96 -14.62
C GLU A 447 14.75 16.24 -13.64
N GLU A 448 13.52 15.86 -14.01
CA GLU A 448 12.29 16.06 -13.23
C GLU A 448 12.05 14.97 -12.17
N ASP A 449 12.64 13.78 -12.28
CA ASP A 449 12.55 12.74 -11.24
C ASP A 449 13.65 12.95 -10.18
N PRO A 450 13.29 13.31 -8.92
CA PRO A 450 14.28 13.63 -7.89
C PRO A 450 15.15 12.44 -7.47
N PHE A 451 14.59 11.22 -7.50
CA PHE A 451 15.31 10.01 -7.08
C PHE A 451 16.35 9.63 -8.14
N ILE A 452 15.93 9.58 -9.39
CA ILE A 452 16.79 9.20 -10.51
C ILE A 452 17.86 10.26 -10.75
N ARG A 453 17.50 11.53 -10.71
CA ARG A 453 18.47 12.64 -10.80
C ARG A 453 19.56 12.52 -9.75
N ARG A 454 19.18 12.29 -8.48
CA ARG A 454 20.15 12.10 -7.40
C ARG A 454 21.12 10.95 -7.70
N ARG A 455 20.60 9.80 -8.15
CA ARG A 455 21.44 8.63 -8.46
C ARG A 455 22.39 8.86 -9.63
N ILE A 456 21.94 9.53 -10.68
CA ILE A 456 22.78 9.82 -11.84
C ILE A 456 23.87 10.83 -11.46
N VAL A 457 23.53 11.87 -10.69
CA VAL A 457 24.51 12.85 -10.17
C VAL A 457 25.57 12.14 -9.34
N GLU A 458 25.19 11.25 -8.42
CA GLU A 458 26.15 10.45 -7.63
C GLU A 458 27.11 9.64 -8.54
N CYS A 459 26.59 9.04 -9.61
CA CYS A 459 27.43 8.28 -10.56
C CYS A 459 28.33 9.20 -11.40
N TRP A 460 27.81 10.36 -11.79
CA TRP A 460 28.51 11.38 -12.55
C TRP A 460 29.65 12.00 -11.75
N ASP A 461 29.44 12.31 -10.48
CA ASP A 461 30.46 12.91 -9.61
C ASP A 461 31.66 11.96 -9.45
N ILE A 462 31.41 10.66 -9.31
CA ILE A 462 32.48 9.65 -9.25
C ILE A 462 33.20 9.55 -10.61
N PHE A 463 32.44 9.47 -11.71
CA PHE A 463 33.01 9.38 -13.05
C PHE A 463 33.85 10.62 -13.41
N SER A 464 33.34 11.82 -13.15
CA SER A 464 33.99 13.09 -13.44
C SER A 464 35.27 13.24 -12.65
N LYS A 465 35.23 12.98 -11.34
CA LYS A 465 36.44 12.95 -10.51
C LYS A 465 37.48 11.98 -11.05
N ASN A 466 37.10 10.74 -11.40
CA ASN A 466 38.02 9.75 -11.93
C ASN A 466 38.60 10.13 -13.30
N ALA A 467 37.78 10.73 -14.17
CA ALA A 467 38.19 11.19 -15.49
C ALA A 467 39.13 12.41 -15.41
N GLU A 468 38.98 13.26 -14.38
CA GLU A 468 39.85 14.41 -14.12
C GLU A 468 41.14 14.02 -13.36
N GLU A 469 41.09 13.05 -12.45
CA GLU A 469 42.21 12.69 -11.57
C GLU A 469 43.10 11.54 -12.09
N GLN A 470 42.55 10.52 -12.78
CA GLN A 470 43.24 9.22 -12.92
C GLN A 470 43.62 8.80 -14.34
N GLN A 471 42.96 9.28 -15.41
CA GLN A 471 43.33 8.90 -16.79
C GLN A 471 42.95 10.00 -17.80
N ASN A 472 43.96 10.71 -18.34
CA ASN A 472 43.85 11.69 -19.43
C ASN A 472 43.44 11.02 -20.77
N LEU A 473 42.26 10.39 -20.84
CA LEU A 473 41.68 9.91 -22.08
C LEU A 473 40.86 11.03 -22.73
N PRO A 474 41.18 11.47 -23.97
CA PRO A 474 40.46 12.54 -24.64
C PRO A 474 38.97 12.23 -24.83
N GLU A 475 38.61 10.95 -24.99
CA GLU A 475 37.24 10.50 -25.16
C GLU A 475 36.40 10.70 -23.88
N LYS A 476 36.96 10.40 -22.70
CA LYS A 476 36.30 10.66 -21.41
C LYS A 476 36.09 12.16 -21.21
N ARG A 477 37.07 12.99 -21.59
CA ARG A 477 36.95 14.46 -21.52
C ARG A 477 35.87 15.01 -22.44
N ASN A 478 35.75 14.48 -23.66
CA ASN A 478 34.69 14.86 -24.59
C ASN A 478 33.30 14.52 -24.01
N LEU A 479 33.13 13.33 -23.42
CA LEU A 479 31.90 12.98 -22.71
C LEU A 479 31.62 13.95 -21.54
N LEU A 480 32.65 14.32 -20.77
CA LEU A 480 32.51 15.31 -19.70
C LEU A 480 31.96 16.63 -20.23
N GLU A 481 32.54 17.15 -21.31
CA GLU A 481 32.13 18.44 -21.88
C GLU A 481 30.70 18.40 -22.45
N ARG A 482 30.29 17.29 -23.07
CA ARG A 482 28.92 17.11 -23.62
C ARG A 482 27.85 16.99 -22.52
N LEU A 483 28.13 16.25 -21.45
CA LEU A 483 27.16 16.00 -20.38
C LEU A 483 27.17 17.07 -19.28
N ARG A 484 28.26 17.83 -19.12
CA ARG A 484 28.40 18.88 -18.10
C ARG A 484 27.19 19.83 -18.02
N PRO A 485 26.56 20.31 -19.11
CA PRO A 485 25.39 21.19 -19.03
C PRO A 485 24.21 20.63 -18.19
N HIS A 486 23.97 19.32 -18.25
CA HIS A 486 22.93 18.63 -17.48
C HIS A 486 23.23 18.56 -15.98
N PHE A 487 24.50 18.65 -15.60
CA PHE A 487 24.96 18.53 -14.21
C PHE A 487 25.44 19.87 -13.63
N SER A 488 25.64 20.90 -14.47
CA SER A 488 26.16 22.21 -14.08
C SER A 488 25.08 23.26 -13.81
N LEU A 489 23.80 22.90 -13.98
CA LEU A 489 22.70 23.65 -13.38
C LEU A 489 22.73 23.41 -11.86
N ARG A 490 23.15 24.47 -11.17
CA ARG A 490 23.16 24.71 -9.72
C ARG A 490 22.28 23.74 -8.95
N ALA A 491 22.83 23.20 -7.86
CA ALA A 491 22.05 22.68 -6.75
C ALA A 491 20.78 23.53 -6.62
N PRO A 492 19.57 22.92 -6.54
CA PRO A 492 18.38 23.70 -6.25
C PRO A 492 18.73 24.60 -5.08
N VAL A 493 18.46 25.90 -5.22
CA VAL A 493 18.70 26.88 -4.16
C VAL A 493 18.24 26.21 -2.88
N GLN A 494 19.20 25.90 -1.99
CA GLN A 494 18.85 25.55 -0.63
C GLN A 494 18.21 26.81 -0.08
N ILE A 495 16.88 26.88 -0.20
CA ILE A 495 16.10 27.58 0.79
C ILE A 495 16.35 26.75 2.04
N ASP A 496 17.32 27.22 2.82
CA ASP A 496 17.59 26.69 4.14
C ASP A 496 16.25 26.55 4.87
N HIS A 497 15.91 25.29 5.13
CA HIS A 497 14.82 24.82 6.00
C HIS A 497 13.42 25.03 5.40
N SER A 498 12.65 23.99 5.12
CA SER A 498 12.32 22.93 6.05
C SER A 498 11.67 21.75 5.30
N VAL A 499 12.21 20.56 5.50
CA VAL A 499 11.70 19.30 4.93
C VAL A 499 11.08 18.52 6.08
N CYS A 500 9.92 17.88 5.87
CA CYS A 500 9.34 17.03 6.89
C CYS A 500 10.27 15.83 7.16
N PRO A 501 10.79 15.64 8.38
CA PRO A 501 11.73 14.56 8.68
C PRO A 501 11.08 13.16 8.62
N SER A 502 9.77 13.06 8.43
CA SER A 502 9.06 11.78 8.30
C SER A 502 8.75 11.37 6.86
N CYS A 503 8.51 12.31 5.94
CA CYS A 503 8.18 11.98 4.54
C CYS A 503 9.15 12.59 3.51
N GLY A 504 10.07 13.47 3.92
CA GLY A 504 11.07 14.03 3.01
C GLY A 504 10.52 15.09 2.03
N GLU A 505 9.25 15.48 2.16
CA GLU A 505 8.64 16.50 1.31
C GLU A 505 8.94 17.92 1.77
N CYS A 506 9.01 18.83 0.80
CA CYS A 506 9.21 20.26 1.02
C CYS A 506 8.00 20.86 1.75
N ILE A 507 8.22 21.51 2.89
CA ILE A 507 7.14 22.16 3.67
C ILE A 507 6.45 23.25 2.85
N HIS A 508 7.10 23.81 1.83
CA HIS A 508 6.48 24.78 0.93
C HIS A 508 5.34 24.17 0.10
N SER A 509 5.51 22.94 -0.40
CA SER A 509 4.49 22.18 -1.14
C SER A 509 3.34 21.76 -0.23
N LEU A 510 3.68 21.36 1.00
CA LEU A 510 2.71 21.01 2.04
C LEU A 510 1.87 22.23 2.47
N LEU A 511 2.47 23.42 2.48
CA LEU A 511 1.77 24.69 2.73
C LEU A 511 0.96 25.14 1.52
N GLU A 512 1.42 24.89 0.29
CA GLU A 512 0.64 25.16 -0.93
C GLU A 512 -0.60 24.28 -0.98
N ASP A 513 -0.51 23.00 -0.60
CA ASP A 513 -1.67 22.10 -0.47
C ASP A 513 -2.60 22.52 0.68
N ILE A 514 -2.06 23.06 1.78
CA ILE A 514 -2.86 23.61 2.89
C ILE A 514 -3.54 24.94 2.48
N VAL A 515 -2.91 25.74 1.63
CA VAL A 515 -3.47 27.00 1.12
C VAL A 515 -4.47 26.75 -0.02
N LEU A 516 -4.20 25.78 -0.90
CA LEU A 516 -5.11 25.36 -1.98
C LEU A 516 -6.31 24.57 -1.44
N SER A 517 -6.16 23.80 -0.35
CA SER A 517 -7.29 23.20 0.39
C SER A 517 -8.09 24.22 1.22
N SER A 518 -7.64 25.48 1.29
CA SER A 518 -8.40 26.59 1.86
C SER A 518 -9.14 27.43 0.80
N GLN A 519 -9.00 27.11 -0.49
CA GLN A 519 -9.91 27.62 -1.52
C GLN A 519 -11.19 26.78 -1.51
N THR A 520 -12.31 27.46 -1.35
CA THR A 520 -13.65 26.90 -1.37
C THR A 520 -13.85 26.06 -2.63
N VAL A 521 -14.27 24.80 -2.44
CA VAL A 521 -14.92 23.96 -3.43
C VAL A 521 -16.12 24.72 -3.99
N GLY A 522 -15.89 25.44 -5.08
CA GLY A 522 -16.86 26.16 -5.89
C GLY A 522 -16.24 26.21 -7.27
N ASP A 523 -16.91 25.59 -8.24
CA ASP A 523 -16.54 25.45 -9.66
C ASP A 523 -15.84 24.13 -10.06
N LEU A 524 -16.38 23.00 -9.59
CA LEU A 524 -16.42 21.79 -10.43
C LEU A 524 -17.87 21.60 -10.87
N ASP A 525 -18.25 22.35 -11.90
CA ASP A 525 -19.42 22.04 -12.72
C ASP A 525 -19.15 20.77 -13.53
N CYS A 526 -20.15 19.90 -13.51
CA CYS A 526 -20.32 18.70 -14.32
C CYS A 526 -20.17 18.96 -15.82
N VAL A 527 -19.56 18.02 -16.58
CA VAL A 527 -20.06 17.31 -17.80
C VAL A 527 -19.10 16.10 -18.02
N GLY A 528 -19.50 14.81 -17.97
CA GLY A 528 -20.11 13.98 -19.04
C GLY A 528 -19.03 13.53 -20.06
N ASP A 529 -18.73 12.25 -20.33
CA ASP A 529 -19.52 11.00 -20.37
C ASP A 529 -18.93 9.82 -19.57
#